data_AF-A0A950ENG8-F1
#
_entry.id   AF-A0A950ENG8-F1
#
_cell.length_a   1.000
_cell.length_b   1.000
_cell.length_c   1.000
_cell.angle_alpha   90.00
_cell.angle_beta   90.00
_cell.angle_gamma   90.00
#
_symmetry.space_group_name_H-M   'P 1'
#
loop_
_entity.id
_entity.type
_entity.pdbx_description
1 polymer ?
#
loop_
_entity_poly.entity_id
_entity_poly.type
_entity_poly.pdbx_seq_one_letter_code
_entity_poly.pdbx_strand_id
1 'polypeptide(L)'
;GLGLDPMGAAGCALATLVVNYTMFGVALWLVRSQDLYAPLALWDGLEAPDWKLLGHFCRLGVPAGLAILVEVTSFTLMALYVSRQGALASASHQIAANLAAIGYMVPLSLAIATSARVGYWRGAGDEARARALIHSCFRLALLVGLAVSAVFFLARRPIADIYTDSPSVLPLASWLLICVAAYHLADAVQTYCIFVLRCYRVTVAPLILYCVLLWGGGLGLGYWLAYEWQAPPAWQSWQATPMPFWVCSAAALFVTAAAFSGILFRAIRHPQQ
;
A
#
# COMPACT_ATOMS: atom_id res chain seq x y z
N GLY A 1 -3.55 13.06 31.57
CA GLY A 1 -4.80 13.82 31.76
C GLY A 1 -6.04 12.97 32.04
N LEU A 2 -5.96 11.79 32.67
CA LEU A 2 -7.15 11.02 33.11
C LEU A 2 -6.96 10.25 34.44
N GLY A 3 -5.87 10.47 35.20
CA GLY A 3 -5.66 9.86 36.52
C GLY A 3 -5.49 8.33 36.54
N LEU A 4 -5.43 7.67 35.38
CA LEU A 4 -5.14 6.24 35.24
C LEU A 4 -3.62 6.01 35.28
N ASP A 5 -3.20 4.92 35.93
CA ASP A 5 -1.81 4.46 35.90
C ASP A 5 -1.33 4.36 34.44
N PRO A 6 -0.07 4.71 34.14
CA PRO A 6 0.49 4.59 32.80
C PRO A 6 0.62 3.11 32.42
N MET A 7 -0.48 2.54 31.90
CA MET A 7 -0.55 1.12 31.51
C MET A 7 0.24 0.79 30.24
N GLY A 8 1.02 1.73 29.69
CA GLY A 8 1.93 1.51 28.56
C GLY A 8 1.34 0.63 27.46
N ALA A 9 1.99 -0.52 27.22
CA ALA A 9 1.55 -1.51 26.24
C ALA A 9 0.16 -2.10 26.52
N ALA A 10 -0.20 -2.33 27.79
CA ALA A 10 -1.52 -2.84 28.17
C ALA A 10 -2.63 -1.81 27.90
N GLY A 11 -2.33 -0.51 28.08
CA GLY A 11 -3.25 0.58 27.73
C GLY A 11 -3.53 0.66 26.23
N CYS A 12 -2.51 0.46 25.40
CA CYS A 12 -2.66 0.39 23.94
C CYS A 12 -3.52 -0.82 23.50
N ALA A 13 -3.31 -1.97 24.13
CA ALA A 13 -4.12 -3.17 23.87
C ALA A 13 -5.59 -2.95 24.25
N LEU A 14 -5.85 -2.38 25.43
CA LEU A 14 -7.22 -2.05 25.88
C LEU A 14 -7.90 -1.03 24.98
N ALA A 15 -7.17 0.02 24.55
CA ALA A 15 -7.72 1.00 23.62
C ALA A 15 -8.12 0.35 22.29
N THR A 16 -7.27 -0.52 21.75
CA THR A 16 -7.55 -1.25 20.51
C THR A 16 -8.74 -2.21 20.66
N LEU A 17 -8.86 -2.86 21.82
CA LEU A 17 -10.00 -3.71 22.15
C LEU A 17 -11.30 -2.89 22.14
N VAL A 18 -11.34 -1.76 22.87
CA VAL A 18 -12.51 -0.88 22.95
C VAL A 18 -12.91 -0.34 21.58
N VAL A 19 -11.94 0.07 20.74
CA VAL A 19 -12.23 0.53 19.38
C VAL A 19 -12.84 -0.58 18.53
N ASN A 20 -12.32 -1.80 18.58
CA ASN A 20 -12.89 -2.90 17.81
C ASN A 20 -14.31 -3.27 18.28
N TYR A 21 -14.57 -3.29 19.59
CA TYR A 21 -15.92 -3.55 20.11
C TYR A 21 -16.90 -2.41 19.79
N THR A 22 -16.46 -1.16 19.80
CA THR A 22 -17.33 -0.04 19.39
C THR A 22 -17.62 -0.08 17.89
N MET A 23 -16.63 -0.39 17.03
CA MET A 23 -16.86 -0.63 15.60
C MET A 23 -17.85 -1.77 15.36
N PHE A 24 -17.72 -2.88 16.10
CA PHE A 24 -18.67 -3.99 16.05
C PHE A 24 -20.09 -3.57 16.47
N GLY A 25 -20.21 -2.82 17.56
CA GLY A 25 -21.49 -2.29 18.05
C GLY A 25 -22.16 -1.35 17.04
N VAL A 26 -21.39 -0.46 16.43
CA VAL A 26 -21.87 0.46 15.38
C VAL A 26 -22.29 -0.32 14.13
N ALA A 27 -21.53 -1.33 13.72
CA ALA A 27 -21.90 -2.20 12.60
C ALA A 27 -23.22 -2.95 12.86
N LEU A 28 -23.41 -3.51 14.06
CA LEU A 28 -24.67 -4.14 14.45
C LEU A 28 -25.85 -3.15 14.47
N TRP A 29 -25.62 -1.94 14.95
CA TRP A 29 -26.63 -0.89 14.95
C TRP A 29 -27.02 -0.49 13.52
N LEU A 30 -26.06 -0.32 12.62
CA LEU A 30 -26.27 -0.01 11.20
C LEU A 30 -27.09 -1.10 10.49
N VAL A 31 -26.74 -2.36 10.69
CA VAL A 31 -27.47 -3.51 10.10
C VAL A 31 -28.91 -3.58 10.59
N ARG A 32 -29.19 -3.18 11.85
CA ARG A 32 -30.54 -3.18 12.40
C ARG A 32 -31.38 -1.94 12.05
N SER A 33 -30.76 -0.80 11.81
CA SER A 33 -31.46 0.48 11.64
C SER A 33 -31.62 0.92 10.18
N GLN A 34 -30.82 0.40 9.25
CA GLN A 34 -30.89 0.82 7.85
C GLN A 34 -31.67 -0.17 6.97
N ASP A 35 -32.71 0.36 6.32
CA ASP A 35 -33.54 -0.35 5.34
C ASP A 35 -32.75 -0.87 4.12
N LEU A 36 -31.53 -0.35 3.89
CA LEU A 36 -30.63 -0.84 2.84
C LEU A 36 -30.21 -2.31 3.06
N TYR A 37 -30.22 -2.79 4.30
CA TYR A 37 -29.89 -4.18 4.66
C TYR A 37 -31.13 -5.06 4.85
N ALA A 38 -32.34 -4.50 4.80
CA ALA A 38 -33.58 -5.27 4.87
C ALA A 38 -33.71 -6.35 3.77
N PRO A 39 -33.24 -6.14 2.51
CA PRO A 39 -33.25 -7.18 1.48
C PRO A 39 -32.22 -8.30 1.72
N LEU A 40 -31.23 -8.09 2.60
CA LEU A 40 -30.19 -9.07 2.88
C LEU A 40 -30.67 -10.18 3.84
N ALA A 41 -31.86 -10.04 4.44
CA ALA A 41 -32.54 -11.04 5.27
C ALA A 41 -31.61 -11.80 6.25
N LEU A 42 -30.61 -11.09 6.82
CA LEU A 42 -29.55 -11.67 7.66
C LEU A 42 -30.05 -12.40 8.92
N TRP A 43 -31.33 -12.19 9.26
CA TRP A 43 -31.99 -12.75 10.44
C TRP A 43 -32.95 -13.91 10.11
N ASP A 44 -33.21 -14.21 8.84
CA ASP A 44 -34.20 -15.23 8.42
C ASP A 44 -33.65 -16.66 8.37
N GLY A 45 -32.37 -16.85 8.71
CA GLY A 45 -31.74 -18.15 8.86
C GLY A 45 -30.35 -18.19 8.22
N LEU A 46 -29.43 -18.93 8.84
CA LEU A 46 -28.13 -19.22 8.23
C LEU A 46 -28.37 -20.10 6.99
N GLU A 47 -28.25 -19.53 5.79
CA GLU A 47 -28.20 -20.32 4.56
C GLU A 47 -27.09 -21.37 4.68
N ALA A 48 -27.34 -22.58 4.18
CA ALA A 48 -26.33 -23.63 4.15
C ALA A 48 -25.10 -23.12 3.38
N PRO A 49 -23.87 -23.37 3.87
CA PRO A 49 -22.66 -22.85 3.24
C PRO A 49 -22.55 -23.37 1.80
N ASP A 50 -22.76 -22.48 0.82
CA ASP A 50 -22.53 -22.81 -0.58
C ASP A 50 -21.02 -22.90 -0.83
N TRP A 51 -20.50 -24.12 -0.83
CA TRP A 51 -19.09 -24.40 -1.09
C TRP A 51 -18.63 -23.89 -2.47
N LYS A 52 -19.52 -23.76 -3.46
CA LYS A 52 -19.16 -23.20 -4.77
C LYS A 52 -18.93 -21.70 -4.67
N LEU A 53 -19.79 -20.99 -3.94
CA LEU A 53 -19.65 -19.56 -3.70
C LEU A 53 -18.43 -19.25 -2.83
N LEU A 54 -18.23 -20.00 -1.74
CA LEU A 54 -17.03 -19.91 -0.89
C LEU A 54 -15.75 -20.18 -1.69
N GLY A 55 -15.75 -21.21 -2.54
CA GLY A 55 -14.63 -21.48 -3.45
C GLY A 55 -14.36 -20.33 -4.42
N HIS A 56 -15.39 -19.67 -4.94
CA HIS A 56 -15.24 -18.48 -5.78
C HIS A 56 -14.62 -17.30 -5.03
N PHE A 57 -15.07 -17.05 -3.79
CA PHE A 57 -14.50 -16.01 -2.93
C PHE A 57 -13.05 -16.32 -2.55
N CYS A 58 -12.73 -17.56 -2.19
CA CYS A 58 -11.35 -17.98 -1.93
C CYS A 58 -10.46 -17.80 -3.16
N ARG A 59 -10.93 -18.17 -4.36
CA ARG A 59 -10.13 -18.00 -5.58
C ARG A 59 -9.83 -16.54 -5.92
N LEU A 60 -10.67 -15.59 -5.50
CA LEU A 60 -10.43 -14.16 -5.67
C LEU A 60 -9.62 -13.57 -4.50
N GLY A 61 -9.97 -13.95 -3.27
CA GLY A 61 -9.41 -13.42 -2.04
C GLY A 61 -8.01 -13.94 -1.73
N VAL A 62 -7.74 -15.24 -1.97
CA VAL A 62 -6.42 -15.84 -1.69
C VAL A 62 -5.32 -15.19 -2.54
N PRO A 63 -5.45 -15.03 -3.87
CA PRO A 63 -4.41 -14.34 -4.65
C PRO A 63 -4.25 -12.86 -4.26
N ALA A 64 -5.34 -12.17 -3.93
CA ALA A 64 -5.29 -10.78 -3.50
C ALA A 64 -4.58 -10.62 -2.13
N GLY A 65 -4.88 -11.51 -1.18
CA GLY A 65 -4.23 -11.54 0.13
C GLY A 65 -2.75 -11.92 0.02
N LEU A 66 -2.41 -12.89 -0.83
CA LEU A 66 -1.02 -13.26 -1.11
C LEU A 66 -0.25 -12.10 -1.76
N ALA A 67 -0.86 -11.33 -2.66
CA ALA A 67 -0.21 -10.17 -3.26
C ALA A 67 0.15 -9.13 -2.19
N ILE A 68 -0.78 -8.80 -1.29
CA ILE A 68 -0.51 -7.89 -0.18
C ILE A 68 0.54 -8.46 0.78
N LEU A 69 0.51 -9.77 1.03
CA LEU A 69 1.54 -10.42 1.84
C LEU A 69 2.93 -10.29 1.22
N VAL A 70 3.06 -10.49 -0.09
CA VAL A 70 4.32 -10.29 -0.83
C VAL A 70 4.80 -8.84 -0.71
N GLU A 71 3.88 -7.88 -0.81
CA GLU A 71 4.20 -6.46 -0.66
C GLU A 71 4.71 -6.13 0.76
N VAL A 72 3.97 -6.51 1.80
CA VAL A 72 4.33 -6.26 3.20
C VAL A 72 5.62 -7.00 3.59
N THR A 73 5.79 -8.25 3.15
CA THR A 73 7.02 -9.01 3.40
C THR A 73 8.22 -8.38 2.69
N SER A 74 8.05 -7.86 1.47
CA SER A 74 9.13 -7.16 0.76
C SER A 74 9.60 -5.93 1.53
N PHE A 75 8.66 -5.11 2.01
CA PHE A 75 8.99 -3.95 2.85
C PHE A 75 9.64 -4.34 4.18
N THR A 76 9.15 -5.39 4.82
CA THR A 76 9.68 -5.87 6.11
C THR A 76 11.10 -6.42 5.97
N LEU A 77 11.35 -7.21 4.93
CA LEU A 77 12.68 -7.75 4.62
C LEU A 77 13.66 -6.63 4.27
N MET A 78 13.22 -5.63 3.50
CA MET A 78 14.01 -4.44 3.23
C MET A 78 14.38 -3.71 4.52
N ALA A 79 13.43 -3.47 5.43
CA ALA A 79 13.70 -2.86 6.73
C ALA A 79 14.69 -3.68 7.57
N LEU A 80 14.60 -5.02 7.52
CA LEU A 80 15.51 -5.94 8.22
C LEU A 80 16.93 -5.93 7.63
N TYR A 81 17.09 -5.75 6.33
CA TYR A 81 18.42 -5.57 5.72
C TYR A 81 19.03 -4.21 6.04
N VAL A 82 18.20 -3.16 6.14
CA VAL A 82 18.65 -1.82 6.54
C VAL A 82 19.02 -1.78 8.02
N SER A 83 18.33 -2.54 8.88
CA SER A 83 18.65 -2.58 10.31
C SER A 83 20.04 -3.16 10.61
N ARG A 84 20.53 -4.08 9.77
CA ARG A 84 21.87 -4.66 9.88
C ARG A 84 23.01 -3.68 9.54
N GLN A 85 22.72 -2.57 8.86
CA GLN A 85 23.72 -1.56 8.45
C GLN A 85 24.04 -0.53 9.55
N GLY A 86 23.34 -0.57 10.69
CA GLY A 86 23.64 0.23 11.86
C GLY A 86 22.44 1.01 12.41
N ALA A 87 22.57 1.46 13.66
CA ALA A 87 21.50 2.15 14.38
C ALA A 87 21.05 3.46 13.71
N LEU A 88 22.00 4.23 13.14
CA LEU A 88 21.71 5.47 12.41
C LEU A 88 20.87 5.21 11.14
N ALA A 89 21.24 4.21 10.34
CA ALA A 89 20.51 3.84 9.13
C ALA A 89 19.10 3.31 9.45
N SER A 90 18.96 2.50 10.50
CA SER A 90 17.66 2.00 10.94
C SER A 90 16.74 3.12 11.44
N ALA A 91 17.26 4.06 12.22
CA ALA A 91 16.48 5.19 12.73
C ALA A 91 15.96 6.08 11.58
N SER A 92 16.83 6.45 10.63
CA SER A 92 16.41 7.22 9.45
C SER A 92 15.40 6.46 8.60
N HIS A 93 15.56 5.15 8.44
CA HIS A 93 14.61 4.33 7.69
C HIS A 93 13.24 4.25 8.34
N GLN A 94 13.16 4.11 9.68
CA GLN A 94 11.88 4.08 10.39
C GLN A 94 11.11 5.39 10.23
N ILE A 95 11.80 6.54 10.30
CA ILE A 95 11.19 7.85 10.05
C ILE A 95 10.65 7.91 8.61
N ALA A 96 11.46 7.51 7.63
CA ALA A 96 11.05 7.48 6.23
C ALA A 96 9.87 6.53 5.98
N ALA A 97 9.88 5.34 6.58
CA ALA A 97 8.83 4.33 6.45
C ALA A 97 7.51 4.80 7.06
N ASN A 98 7.54 5.48 8.21
CA ASN A 98 6.35 6.05 8.84
C ASN A 98 5.74 7.14 7.95
N LEU A 99 6.56 8.07 7.46
CA LEU A 99 6.10 9.11 6.54
C LEU A 99 5.56 8.54 5.23
N ALA A 100 6.21 7.51 4.68
CA ALA A 100 5.71 6.80 3.52
C ALA A 100 4.35 6.14 3.80
N ALA A 101 4.16 5.51 4.97
CA ALA A 101 2.89 4.91 5.36
C ALA A 101 1.77 5.94 5.50
N ILE A 102 2.05 7.12 6.08
CA ILE A 102 1.08 8.22 6.15
C ILE A 102 0.71 8.70 4.74
N GLY A 103 1.71 8.88 3.87
CA GLY A 103 1.47 9.24 2.47
C GLY A 103 0.61 8.21 1.75
N TYR A 104 0.90 6.92 1.93
CA TYR A 104 0.22 5.79 1.30
C TYR A 104 -1.28 5.71 1.65
N MET A 105 -1.70 6.16 2.83
CA MET A 105 -3.11 6.14 3.24
C MET A 105 -4.00 6.97 2.32
N VAL A 106 -3.48 8.06 1.74
CA VAL A 106 -4.28 8.95 0.89
C VAL A 106 -4.64 8.26 -0.44
N PRO A 107 -3.69 7.75 -1.25
CA PRO A 107 -4.02 6.96 -2.44
C PRO A 107 -4.83 5.70 -2.13
N LEU A 108 -4.54 5.02 -1.02
CA LEU A 108 -5.28 3.82 -0.61
C LEU A 108 -6.77 4.12 -0.40
N SER A 109 -7.09 5.20 0.31
CA SER A 109 -8.49 5.61 0.56
C SER A 109 -9.24 5.90 -0.75
N LEU A 110 -8.58 6.60 -1.69
CA LEU A 110 -9.14 6.90 -3.00
C LEU A 110 -9.34 5.63 -3.85
N ALA A 111 -8.39 4.69 -3.78
CA ALA A 111 -8.47 3.42 -4.48
C ALA A 111 -9.64 2.56 -3.97
N ILE A 112 -9.84 2.47 -2.65
CA ILE A 112 -10.97 1.76 -2.05
C ILE A 112 -12.30 2.40 -2.44
N ALA A 113 -12.42 3.73 -2.35
CA ALA A 113 -13.62 4.46 -2.74
C ALA A 113 -13.96 4.28 -4.23
N THR A 114 -12.94 4.30 -5.09
CA THR A 114 -13.10 4.07 -6.52
C THR A 114 -13.52 2.63 -6.80
N SER A 115 -12.88 1.66 -6.16
CA SER A 115 -13.21 0.23 -6.29
C SER A 115 -14.67 -0.04 -5.94
N ALA A 116 -15.19 0.57 -4.85
CA ALA A 116 -16.58 0.43 -4.46
C ALA A 116 -17.55 0.99 -5.53
N ARG A 117 -17.29 2.20 -6.04
CA ARG A 117 -18.13 2.82 -7.08
C ARG A 117 -18.05 2.10 -8.43
N VAL A 118 -16.87 1.63 -8.83
CA VAL A 118 -16.68 0.83 -10.05
C VAL A 118 -17.44 -0.50 -9.92
N GLY A 119 -17.36 -1.15 -8.76
CA GLY A 119 -18.14 -2.36 -8.46
C GLY A 119 -19.65 -2.15 -8.60
N TYR A 120 -20.16 -1.01 -8.13
CA TYR A 120 -21.56 -0.63 -8.25
C TYR A 120 -22.00 -0.45 -9.72
N TRP A 121 -21.31 0.39 -10.50
CA TRP A 121 -21.67 0.64 -11.91
C TRP A 121 -21.55 -0.61 -12.78
N ARG A 122 -20.56 -1.45 -12.48
CA ARG A 122 -20.38 -2.74 -13.15
C ARG A 122 -21.51 -3.71 -12.82
N GLY A 123 -21.95 -3.76 -11.56
CA GLY A 123 -23.14 -4.52 -11.16
C GLY A 123 -24.42 -4.02 -11.81
N ALA A 124 -24.51 -2.72 -12.11
CA ALA A 124 -25.62 -2.11 -12.83
C ALA A 124 -25.57 -2.27 -14.36
N GLY A 125 -24.52 -2.91 -14.90
CA GLY A 125 -24.35 -3.14 -16.35
C GLY A 125 -23.88 -1.92 -17.15
N ASP A 126 -23.57 -0.78 -16.51
CA ASP A 126 -23.10 0.45 -17.17
C ASP A 126 -21.57 0.54 -17.18
N GLU A 127 -20.96 -0.25 -18.07
CA GLU A 127 -19.50 -0.28 -18.27
C GLU A 127 -18.96 1.05 -18.85
N ALA A 128 -19.79 1.87 -19.50
CA ALA A 128 -19.33 3.17 -20.01
C ALA A 128 -19.06 4.14 -18.85
N ARG A 129 -19.98 4.22 -17.88
CA ARG A 129 -19.78 5.03 -16.66
C ARG A 129 -18.65 4.49 -15.79
N ALA A 130 -18.52 3.17 -15.66
CA ALA A 130 -17.41 2.56 -14.92
C ALA A 130 -16.05 2.99 -15.51
N ARG A 131 -15.89 2.97 -16.84
CA ARG A 131 -14.65 3.39 -17.50
C ARG A 131 -14.37 4.89 -17.38
N ALA A 132 -15.39 5.73 -17.51
CA ALA A 132 -15.24 7.18 -17.32
C ALA A 132 -14.80 7.51 -15.89
N LEU A 133 -15.37 6.81 -14.90
CA LEU A 133 -15.01 6.95 -13.50
C LEU A 133 -13.55 6.54 -13.26
N ILE A 134 -13.12 5.39 -13.80
CA ILE A 134 -11.73 4.93 -13.67
C ILE A 134 -10.75 5.97 -14.22
N HIS A 135 -10.98 6.51 -15.42
CA HIS A 135 -10.08 7.52 -15.98
C HIS A 135 -10.04 8.81 -15.13
N SER A 136 -11.18 9.24 -14.61
CA SER A 136 -11.28 10.46 -13.80
C SER A 136 -10.57 10.29 -12.45
N CYS A 137 -10.82 9.16 -11.78
CA CYS A 137 -10.19 8.81 -10.52
C CYS A 137 -8.69 8.51 -10.68
N PHE A 138 -8.25 7.95 -11.82
CA PHE A 138 -6.83 7.76 -12.12
C PHE A 138 -6.09 9.10 -12.22
N ARG A 139 -6.67 10.09 -12.92
CA ARG A 139 -6.10 11.45 -12.98
C ARG A 139 -6.05 12.10 -11.59
N LEU A 140 -7.10 11.90 -10.79
CA LEU A 140 -7.13 12.41 -9.41
C LEU A 140 -6.06 11.73 -8.55
N ALA A 141 -5.88 10.41 -8.65
CA ALA A 141 -4.85 9.68 -7.93
C ALA A 141 -3.45 10.16 -8.31
N LEU A 142 -3.21 10.45 -9.60
CA LEU A 142 -1.95 11.01 -10.07
C LEU A 142 -1.71 12.43 -9.53
N LEU A 143 -2.74 13.30 -9.55
CA LEU A 143 -2.64 14.65 -9.02
C LEU A 143 -2.39 14.66 -7.51
N VAL A 144 -3.09 13.80 -6.76
CA VAL A 144 -2.91 13.65 -5.32
C VAL A 144 -1.52 13.08 -5.01
N GLY A 145 -1.08 12.05 -5.73
CA GLY A 145 0.26 11.49 -5.58
C GLY A 145 1.36 12.53 -5.88
N LEU A 146 1.19 13.35 -6.92
CA LEU A 146 2.09 14.46 -7.24
C LEU A 146 2.09 15.53 -6.14
N ALA A 147 0.91 15.91 -5.63
CA ALA A 147 0.80 16.90 -4.57
C ALA A 147 1.48 16.42 -3.27
N VAL A 148 1.24 15.17 -2.86
CA VAL A 148 1.87 14.57 -1.67
C VAL A 148 3.39 14.42 -1.88
N SER A 149 3.83 13.96 -3.05
CA SER A 149 5.25 13.91 -3.41
C SER A 149 5.90 15.29 -3.36
N ALA A 150 5.24 16.33 -3.87
CA ALA A 150 5.74 17.71 -3.83
C ALA A 150 5.84 18.23 -2.39
N VAL A 151 4.87 17.91 -1.53
CA VAL A 151 4.91 18.24 -0.10
C VAL A 151 6.09 17.54 0.56
N PHE A 152 6.30 16.24 0.34
CA PHE A 152 7.45 15.54 0.91
C PHE A 152 8.79 16.13 0.42
N PHE A 153 8.87 16.52 -0.84
CA PHE A 153 10.08 17.12 -1.40
C PHE A 153 10.37 18.52 -0.82
N LEU A 154 9.36 19.38 -0.73
CA LEU A 154 9.49 20.78 -0.26
C LEU A 154 9.63 20.84 1.26
N ALA A 155 8.83 20.06 1.99
CA ALA A 155 8.82 20.03 3.46
C ALA A 155 9.79 18.99 4.06
N ARG A 156 10.73 18.44 3.26
CA ARG A 156 11.69 17.42 3.73
C ARG A 156 12.46 17.81 4.99
N ARG A 157 12.87 19.09 5.10
CA ARG A 157 13.67 19.60 6.21
C ARG A 157 12.84 19.77 7.48
N PRO A 158 11.71 20.53 7.48
CA PRO A 158 10.90 20.67 8.68
C PRO A 158 10.30 19.35 9.16
N ILE A 159 9.97 18.42 8.25
CA ILE A 159 9.47 17.10 8.64
C ILE A 159 10.58 16.27 9.32
N ALA A 160 11.81 16.30 8.79
CA ALA A 160 12.93 15.61 9.43
C ALA A 160 13.27 16.21 10.81
N ASP A 161 13.15 17.53 10.96
CA ASP A 161 13.39 18.27 12.21
C ASP A 161 12.37 17.87 13.29
N ILE A 162 11.11 17.64 12.93
CA ILE A 162 10.06 17.18 13.87
C ILE A 162 10.36 15.77 14.41
N TYR A 163 11.01 14.91 13.61
CA TYR A 163 11.26 13.52 13.98
C TYR A 163 12.61 13.29 14.68
N THR A 164 13.60 14.18 14.51
CA THR A 164 14.91 14.00 15.15
C THR A 164 15.67 15.31 15.35
N ASP A 165 16.18 15.51 16.57
CA ASP A 165 17.09 16.62 16.90
C ASP A 165 18.57 16.27 16.62
N SER A 166 18.87 15.04 16.16
CA SER A 166 20.25 14.59 15.98
C SER A 166 20.84 15.09 14.65
N PRO A 167 21.90 15.92 14.66
CA PRO A 167 22.50 16.50 13.45
C PRO A 167 23.13 15.46 12.52
N SER A 168 23.34 14.22 13.00
CA SER A 168 23.87 13.10 12.20
C SER A 168 22.79 12.35 11.40
N VAL A 169 21.53 12.36 11.86
CA VAL A 169 20.40 11.61 11.25
C VAL A 169 19.67 12.49 10.21
N LEU A 170 19.66 13.79 10.44
CA LEU A 170 18.96 14.80 9.64
C LEU A 170 19.35 14.85 8.15
N PRO A 171 20.65 14.80 7.75
CA PRO A 171 21.03 14.79 6.34
C PRO A 171 20.65 13.48 5.65
N LEU A 172 20.76 12.34 6.34
CA LEU A 172 20.41 11.02 5.79
C LEU A 172 18.89 10.89 5.61
N ALA A 173 18.10 11.33 6.60
CA ALA A 173 16.64 11.35 6.54
C ALA A 173 16.12 12.30 5.44
N SER A 174 16.68 13.50 5.33
CA SER A 174 16.31 14.48 4.28
C SER A 174 16.54 13.94 2.87
N TRP A 175 17.57 13.12 2.67
CA TRP A 175 17.85 12.48 1.38
C TRP A 175 16.91 11.31 1.11
N LEU A 176 16.69 10.45 2.12
CA LEU A 176 15.70 9.36 2.04
C LEU A 176 14.31 9.88 1.68
N LEU A 177 13.92 11.06 2.19
CA LEU A 177 12.65 11.71 1.85
C LEU A 177 12.50 12.06 0.36
N ILE A 178 13.61 12.33 -0.34
CA ILE A 178 13.58 12.54 -1.80
C ILE A 178 13.29 11.23 -2.52
N CYS A 179 13.92 10.14 -2.07
CA CYS A 179 13.63 8.80 -2.58
C CYS A 179 12.18 8.39 -2.29
N VAL A 180 11.67 8.68 -1.09
CA VAL A 180 10.27 8.46 -0.71
C VAL A 180 9.33 9.27 -1.61
N ALA A 181 9.63 10.53 -1.90
CA ALA A 181 8.82 11.35 -2.79
C ALA A 181 8.74 10.73 -4.20
N ALA A 182 9.88 10.34 -4.78
CA ALA A 182 9.92 9.67 -6.08
C ALA A 182 9.17 8.33 -6.07
N TYR A 183 9.33 7.55 -4.99
CA TYR A 183 8.64 6.27 -4.76
C TYR A 183 7.12 6.46 -4.67
N HIS A 184 6.66 7.49 -3.96
CA HIS A 184 5.25 7.69 -3.62
C HIS A 184 4.37 7.87 -4.86
N LEU A 185 4.87 8.50 -5.92
CA LEU A 185 4.11 8.66 -7.16
C LEU A 185 3.83 7.31 -7.83
N ALA A 186 4.84 6.45 -7.96
CA ALA A 186 4.69 5.11 -8.53
C ALA A 186 3.78 4.24 -7.67
N ASP A 187 3.97 4.31 -6.37
CA ASP A 187 3.20 3.59 -5.37
C ASP A 187 1.71 3.97 -5.39
N ALA A 188 1.39 5.26 -5.50
CA ALA A 188 0.01 5.74 -5.63
C ALA A 188 -0.69 5.18 -6.88
N VAL A 189 0.00 5.18 -8.02
CA VAL A 189 -0.53 4.65 -9.29
C VAL A 189 -0.69 3.13 -9.22
N GLN A 190 0.31 2.42 -8.71
CA GLN A 190 0.29 0.97 -8.54
C GLN A 190 -0.88 0.52 -7.66
N THR A 191 -1.03 1.17 -6.50
CA THR A 191 -2.10 0.90 -5.52
C THR A 191 -3.47 1.16 -6.12
N TYR A 192 -3.64 2.26 -6.83
CA TYR A 192 -4.89 2.53 -7.53
C TYR A 192 -5.22 1.41 -8.53
N CYS A 193 -4.25 1.00 -9.36
CA CYS A 193 -4.47 0.00 -10.40
C CYS A 193 -4.80 -1.38 -9.83
N ILE A 194 -4.13 -1.83 -8.77
CA ILE A 194 -4.40 -3.15 -8.17
C ILE A 194 -5.82 -3.24 -7.59
N PHE A 195 -6.30 -2.18 -6.93
CA PHE A 195 -7.66 -2.13 -6.40
C PHE A 195 -8.72 -2.11 -7.52
N VAL A 196 -8.48 -1.40 -8.61
CA VAL A 196 -9.40 -1.41 -9.76
C VAL A 196 -9.38 -2.76 -10.49
N LEU A 197 -8.20 -3.39 -10.66
CA LEU A 197 -8.08 -4.73 -11.27
C LEU A 197 -8.81 -5.81 -10.47
N ARG A 198 -8.88 -5.66 -9.14
CA ARG A 198 -9.71 -6.51 -8.27
C ARG A 198 -11.19 -6.44 -8.65
N CYS A 199 -11.70 -5.26 -9.03
CA CYS A 199 -13.07 -5.13 -9.55
C CYS A 199 -13.28 -5.93 -10.82
N TYR A 200 -12.24 -6.08 -11.66
CA TYR A 200 -12.26 -6.87 -12.88
C TYR A 200 -12.04 -8.37 -12.66
N ARG A 201 -11.94 -8.84 -11.41
CA ARG A 201 -11.61 -10.24 -11.06
C ARG A 201 -10.23 -10.71 -11.56
N VAL A 202 -9.35 -9.77 -11.91
CA VAL A 202 -7.97 -10.06 -12.35
C VAL A 202 -7.03 -9.96 -11.14
N THR A 203 -6.95 -11.03 -10.34
CA THR A 203 -6.16 -11.05 -9.09
C THR A 203 -4.85 -11.83 -9.19
N VAL A 204 -4.72 -12.72 -10.19
CA VAL A 204 -3.51 -13.53 -10.39
C VAL A 204 -2.36 -12.74 -11.04
N ALA A 205 -2.67 -11.84 -11.97
CA ALA A 205 -1.65 -11.01 -12.62
C ALA A 205 -0.91 -10.08 -11.63
N PRO A 206 -1.60 -9.39 -10.68
CA PRO A 206 -0.94 -8.66 -9.61
C PRO A 206 0.00 -9.50 -8.76
N LEU A 207 -0.42 -10.72 -8.38
CA LEU A 207 0.41 -11.62 -7.58
C LEU A 207 1.72 -11.98 -8.30
N ILE A 208 1.66 -12.38 -9.57
CA ILE A 208 2.86 -12.76 -10.33
C ILE A 208 3.80 -11.56 -10.49
N LEU A 209 3.25 -10.39 -10.82
CA LEU A 209 4.05 -9.16 -10.96
C LEU A 209 4.75 -8.79 -9.66
N TYR A 210 4.08 -8.86 -8.52
CA TYR A 210 4.70 -8.62 -7.22
C TYR A 210 5.78 -9.66 -6.88
N CYS A 211 5.54 -10.94 -7.11
CA CYS A 211 6.55 -11.97 -6.88
C CYS A 211 7.80 -11.79 -7.76
N VAL A 212 7.65 -11.35 -9.02
CA VAL A 212 8.78 -11.18 -9.92
C VAL A 212 9.48 -9.85 -9.71
N LEU A 213 8.73 -8.75 -9.64
CA LEU A 213 9.28 -7.40 -9.60
C LEU A 213 9.66 -6.96 -8.18
N LEU A 214 8.83 -7.21 -7.16
CA LEU A 214 9.20 -6.80 -5.79
C LEU A 214 10.20 -7.77 -5.17
N TRP A 215 9.92 -9.07 -5.17
CA TRP A 215 10.84 -10.06 -4.59
C TRP A 215 12.10 -10.26 -5.43
N GLY A 216 11.97 -10.50 -6.73
CA GLY A 216 13.14 -10.66 -7.61
C GLY A 216 13.84 -9.32 -7.90
N GLY A 217 13.08 -8.38 -8.48
CA GLY A 217 13.57 -7.09 -8.96
C GLY A 217 13.97 -6.08 -7.88
N GLY A 218 13.22 -5.99 -6.78
CA GLY A 218 13.50 -5.06 -5.68
C GLY A 218 14.43 -5.68 -4.66
N LEU A 219 14.05 -6.84 -4.12
CA LEU A 219 14.72 -7.47 -3.00
C LEU A 219 15.96 -8.28 -3.40
N GLY A 220 15.86 -9.12 -4.43
CA GLY A 220 16.95 -9.96 -4.92
C GLY A 220 18.09 -9.13 -5.53
N LEU A 221 17.74 -8.22 -6.45
CA LEU A 221 18.70 -7.27 -7.02
C LEU A 221 19.25 -6.28 -5.97
N GLY A 222 18.43 -5.82 -5.02
CA GLY A 222 18.88 -4.98 -3.91
C GLY A 222 19.88 -5.68 -2.98
N TYR A 223 19.64 -6.96 -2.67
CA TYR A 223 20.57 -7.78 -1.89
C TYR A 223 21.89 -8.01 -2.64
N TRP A 224 21.82 -8.34 -3.92
CA TRP A 224 22.99 -8.56 -4.76
C TRP A 224 23.87 -7.31 -4.87
N LEU A 225 23.26 -6.14 -5.11
CA LEU A 225 23.98 -4.87 -5.15
C LEU A 225 24.53 -4.46 -3.79
N ALA A 226 23.87 -4.80 -2.67
CA ALA A 226 24.32 -4.41 -1.34
C ALA A 226 25.44 -5.31 -0.79
N TYR A 227 25.43 -6.61 -1.10
CA TYR A 227 26.32 -7.59 -0.43
C TYR A 227 27.31 -8.31 -1.36
N GLU A 228 26.99 -8.54 -2.63
CA GLU A 228 27.83 -9.35 -3.53
C GLU A 228 28.63 -8.52 -4.53
N TRP A 229 28.11 -7.36 -4.95
CA TRP A 229 28.80 -6.51 -5.92
C TRP A 229 30.05 -5.88 -5.30
N GLN A 230 31.25 -6.12 -5.82
CA GLN A 230 32.43 -5.38 -5.38
C GLN A 230 32.46 -4.01 -6.07
N ALA A 231 31.79 -3.04 -5.47
CA ALA A 231 31.69 -1.71 -6.04
C ALA A 231 33.08 -1.06 -6.18
N PRO A 232 33.34 -0.33 -7.29
CA PRO A 232 34.53 0.51 -7.41
C PRO A 232 34.64 1.48 -6.22
N PRO A 233 35.85 1.97 -5.85
CA PRO A 233 36.05 2.80 -4.65
C PRO A 233 35.13 4.02 -4.54
N ALA A 234 34.71 4.59 -5.68
CA ALA A 234 33.77 5.72 -5.75
C ALA A 234 32.33 5.36 -5.35
N TRP A 235 31.95 4.08 -5.37
CA TRP A 235 30.59 3.57 -5.13
C TRP A 235 30.48 2.75 -3.84
N GLN A 236 31.59 2.51 -3.12
CA GLN A 236 31.58 1.79 -1.84
C GLN A 236 30.83 2.54 -0.74
N SER A 237 30.89 3.88 -0.73
CA SER A 237 30.07 4.73 0.15
C SER A 237 28.57 4.60 -0.15
N TRP A 238 28.23 4.35 -1.42
CA TRP A 238 26.86 4.14 -1.89
C TRP A 238 26.32 2.77 -1.49
N GLN A 239 27.19 1.76 -1.50
CA GLN A 239 26.88 0.39 -1.11
C GLN A 239 26.73 0.21 0.41
N ALA A 240 27.48 0.98 1.20
CA ALA A 240 27.38 1.01 2.66
C ALA A 240 26.14 1.75 3.20
N THR A 241 25.34 2.35 2.32
CA THR A 241 24.12 3.09 2.67
C THR A 241 22.89 2.28 2.22
N PRO A 242 21.70 2.40 2.86
CA PRO A 242 20.46 1.78 2.39
C PRO A 242 19.96 2.22 0.99
N MET A 243 20.74 2.97 0.21
CA MET A 243 20.38 3.50 -1.11
C MET A 243 20.11 2.44 -2.18
N PRO A 244 20.90 1.36 -2.32
CA PRO A 244 20.68 0.36 -3.36
C PRO A 244 19.31 -0.30 -3.24
N PHE A 245 18.87 -0.58 -2.01
CA PHE A 245 17.53 -1.12 -1.76
C PHE A 245 16.42 -0.14 -2.13
N TRP A 246 16.55 1.15 -1.79
CA TRP A 246 15.53 2.16 -2.15
C TRP A 246 15.47 2.42 -3.65
N VAL A 247 16.60 2.45 -4.35
CA VAL A 247 16.64 2.71 -5.79
C VAL A 247 16.15 1.49 -6.58
N CYS A 248 16.57 0.27 -6.22
CA CYS A 248 16.05 -0.95 -6.83
C CYS A 248 14.55 -1.12 -6.58
N SER A 249 14.09 -0.90 -5.34
CA SER A 249 12.65 -0.95 -5.03
C SER A 249 11.86 0.13 -5.77
N ALA A 250 12.35 1.37 -5.82
CA ALA A 250 11.69 2.43 -6.59
C ALA A 250 11.61 2.08 -8.08
N ALA A 251 12.71 1.61 -8.69
CA ALA A 251 12.73 1.19 -10.09
C ALA A 251 11.76 0.02 -10.35
N ALA A 252 11.76 -0.99 -9.47
CA ALA A 252 10.83 -2.10 -9.54
C ALA A 252 9.37 -1.64 -9.44
N LEU A 253 9.06 -0.67 -8.58
CA LEU A 253 7.72 -0.09 -8.48
C LEU A 253 7.34 0.74 -9.69
N PHE A 254 8.24 1.53 -10.28
CA PHE A 254 7.93 2.25 -11.52
C PHE A 254 7.57 1.28 -12.64
N VAL A 255 8.31 0.17 -12.76
CA VAL A 255 8.00 -0.89 -13.74
C VAL A 255 6.67 -1.57 -13.40
N THR A 256 6.40 -1.83 -12.12
CA THR A 256 5.15 -2.45 -11.66
C THR A 256 3.94 -1.53 -11.91
N ALA A 257 4.06 -0.24 -11.61
CA ALA A 257 3.04 0.77 -11.88
C ALA A 257 2.75 0.91 -13.37
N ALA A 258 3.79 0.89 -14.23
CA ALA A 258 3.64 0.90 -15.68
C ALA A 258 2.95 -0.38 -16.19
N ALA A 259 3.35 -1.55 -15.68
CA ALA A 259 2.74 -2.83 -16.03
C ALA A 259 1.26 -2.88 -15.62
N PHE A 260 0.92 -2.48 -14.40
CA PHE A 260 -0.46 -2.42 -13.93
C PHE A 260 -1.31 -1.41 -14.67
N SER A 261 -0.77 -0.23 -14.98
CA SER A 261 -1.46 0.74 -15.83
C SER A 261 -1.76 0.14 -17.20
N GLY A 262 -0.78 -0.54 -17.82
CA GLY A 262 -0.98 -1.23 -19.10
C GLY A 262 -2.03 -2.34 -19.05
N ILE A 263 -2.01 -3.18 -18.01
CA ILE A 263 -3.00 -4.25 -17.80
C ILE A 263 -4.39 -3.64 -17.57
N LEU A 264 -4.48 -2.57 -16.78
CA LEU A 264 -5.73 -1.86 -16.51
C LEU A 264 -6.33 -1.30 -17.80
N PHE A 265 -5.54 -0.58 -18.61
CA PHE A 265 -6.02 -0.04 -19.89
C PHE A 265 -6.44 -1.15 -20.87
N ARG A 266 -5.78 -2.32 -20.81
CA ARG A 266 -6.16 -3.48 -21.63
C ARG A 266 -7.47 -4.11 -21.16
N ALA A 267 -7.66 -4.26 -19.85
CA ALA A 267 -8.90 -4.77 -19.24
C ALA A 267 -10.10 -3.84 -19.52
N ILE A 268 -9.87 -2.53 -19.51
CA ILE A 268 -10.86 -1.50 -19.87
C ILE A 268 -11.29 -1.57 -21.34
N ARG A 269 -10.38 -1.97 -22.25
CA ARG A 269 -10.63 -2.05 -23.71
C ARG A 269 -11.31 -3.36 -24.12
N HIS A 270 -11.01 -4.46 -23.44
CA HIS A 270 -11.64 -5.76 -23.68
C HIS A 270 -12.35 -6.25 -22.42
N PRO A 271 -13.58 -5.77 -22.15
CA PRO A 271 -14.40 -6.39 -21.11
C PRO A 271 -14.64 -7.84 -21.54
N GLN A 272 -14.08 -8.79 -20.78
CA GLN A 272 -14.41 -10.20 -20.96
C GLN A 272 -15.92 -10.34 -20.79
N GLN A 273 -16.59 -10.66 -21.90
CA GLN A 273 -17.98 -11.11 -21.95
C GLN A 273 -18.11 -12.43 -21.20
#